data_AF-A0A2N3D977-F1
#
_entry.id   AF-A0A2N3D977-F1
#
_cell.length_a   1.000
_cell.length_b   1.000
_cell.length_c   1.000
_cell.angle_alpha   90.00
_cell.angle_beta   90.00
_cell.angle_gamma   90.00
#
_symmetry.space_group_name_H-M   'P 1'
#
loop_
_entity.id
_entity.type
_entity.pdbx_description
1 polymer ?
#
loop_
_entity_poly.entity_id
_entity_poly.type
_entity_poly.pdbx_seq_one_letter_code
_entity_poly.pdbx_strand_id
1 'polypeptide(L)' 'MPSTNPIRETQINNRLDQIHRRLSQIADIEAEAAPFKGIGSNGEFDPERQRLIEETDRLLDELQGITGSPKYRPAP' A
#
# COMPACT_ATOMS: atom_id res chain seq x y z
N MET A 1 16.70 9.82 19.23
CA MET A 1 17.05 10.40 17.91
C MET A 1 16.58 9.40 16.86
N PRO A 2 15.68 9.77 15.93
CA PRO A 2 15.36 8.89 14.80
C PRO A 2 16.65 8.62 14.03
N SER A 3 16.92 7.35 13.74
CA SER A 3 18.08 6.94 12.97
C SER A 3 17.77 7.10 11.49
N THR A 4 18.20 8.21 10.89
CA THR A 4 18.00 8.46 9.46
C THR A 4 18.71 7.37 8.65
N ASN A 5 17.94 6.50 7.99
CA ASN A 5 18.45 5.45 7.11
C ASN A 5 17.91 5.64 5.67
N PRO A 6 18.60 6.43 4.83
CA PRO A 6 18.11 6.81 3.51
C PRO A 6 17.96 5.62 2.55
N ILE A 7 18.78 4.56 2.71
CA ILE A 7 18.66 3.34 1.91
C ILE A 7 17.35 2.64 2.26
N ARG A 8 17.04 2.52 3.55
CA ARG A 8 15.82 1.85 4.01
C ARG A 8 14.56 2.64 3.65
N GLU A 9 14.59 3.97 3.80
CA GLU A 9 13.52 4.85 3.33
C GLU A 9 13.22 4.64 1.84
N THR A 10 14.25 4.59 1.00
CA THR A 10 14.11 4.33 -0.44
C THR A 10 13.49 2.96 -0.72
N GLN A 11 13.91 1.92 0.02
CA GLN A 11 13.34 0.58 -0.12
C GLN A 11 11.86 0.53 0.27
N ILE A 12 11.49 1.20 1.36
CA ILE A 12 10.10 1.30 1.82
C ILE A 12 9.25 2.02 0.77
N ASN A 13 9.69 3.18 0.28
CA ASN A 13 8.98 3.93 -0.76
C ASN A 13 8.79 3.11 -2.04
N ASN A 14 9.84 2.41 -2.51
CA ASN A 14 9.74 1.53 -3.66
C ASN A 14 8.73 0.38 -3.45
N ARG A 15 8.63 -0.13 -2.22
CA ARG A 15 7.67 -1.20 -1.89
C ARG A 15 6.24 -0.66 -1.84
N LEU A 16 6.03 0.53 -1.27
CA LEU A 16 4.74 1.22 -1.28
C LEU A 16 4.25 1.47 -2.72
N ASP A 17 5.13 1.87 -3.64
CA ASP A 17 4.80 2.04 -5.06
C ASP A 17 4.41 0.72 -5.75
N GLN A 18 5.01 -0.40 -5.36
CA GLN A 18 4.61 -1.73 -5.86
C GLN A 18 3.22 -2.12 -5.35
N ILE A 19 2.96 -1.89 -4.06
CA ILE A 19 1.66 -2.17 -3.44
C ILE A 19 0.56 -1.33 -4.09
N HIS A 20 0.79 -0.03 -4.28
CA HIS A 20 -0.16 0.87 -4.94
C HIS A 20 -0.52 0.41 -6.36
N ARG A 21 0.49 0.01 -7.15
CA ARG A 21 0.26 -0.54 -8.50
C ARG A 21 -0.55 -1.82 -8.46
N ARG A 22 -0.28 -2.72 -7.49
CA ARG A 22 -1.01 -3.98 -7.36
C ARG A 22 -2.47 -3.77 -6.94
N LEU A 23 -2.72 -2.87 -6.00
CA LEU A 23 -4.08 -2.50 -5.59
C LEU A 23 -4.87 -1.86 -6.75
N SER A 24 -4.21 -1.04 -7.57
CA SER A 24 -4.82 -0.47 -8.77
C SER A 24 -5.19 -1.55 -9.78
N GLN A 25 -4.30 -2.52 -10.03
CA GLN A 25 -4.61 -3.67 -10.89
C GLN A 25 -5.78 -4.51 -10.38
N ILE A 26 -5.86 -4.74 -9.06
CA ILE A 26 -7.01 -5.44 -8.46
C ILE A 26 -8.29 -4.65 -8.74
N ALA A 27 -8.29 -3.34 -8.50
CA ALA A 27 -9.46 -2.50 -8.76
C ALA A 27 -9.87 -2.50 -10.24
N ASP A 28 -8.91 -2.49 -11.16
CA ASP A 28 -9.18 -2.55 -12.60
C ASP A 28 -9.81 -3.90 -12.99
N ILE A 29 -9.27 -5.03 -12.51
CA ILE A 29 -9.83 -6.36 -12.76
C ILE A 29 -11.25 -6.47 -12.20
N GLU A 30 -11.48 -5.96 -10.99
CA GLU A 30 -12.80 -5.98 -10.36
C GLU A 30 -13.80 -5.11 -11.11
N ALA A 31 -13.38 -3.95 -11.61
CA ALA A 31 -14.20 -3.07 -12.44
C ALA A 31 -14.55 -3.71 -13.79
N GLU A 32 -13.61 -4.39 -14.44
CA GLU A 32 -13.84 -5.15 -15.68
C GLU A 32 -14.78 -6.35 -15.47
N ALA A 33 -14.68 -7.03 -14.33
CA ALA A 33 -15.48 -8.20 -13.99
C ALA A 33 -16.90 -7.86 -13.48
N ALA A 34 -17.10 -6.67 -12.93
CA ALA A 34 -18.37 -6.20 -12.37
C ALA A 34 -19.58 -6.36 -13.30
N PRO A 35 -19.54 -5.97 -14.60
CA PRO A 35 -20.68 -6.14 -15.51
C PRO A 35 -20.97 -7.60 -15.89
N PHE A 36 -19.97 -8.49 -15.80
CA PHE A 36 -20.09 -9.88 -16.27
C PHE A 36 -20.25 -10.92 -15.15
N LYS A 37 -20.31 -10.50 -13.87
CA LYS A 37 -20.24 -11.39 -12.70
C LYS A 37 -19.08 -12.40 -12.80
N GLY A 38 -17.96 -11.97 -13.36
CA GLY A 38 -16.78 -12.80 -13.61
C GLY A 38 -15.88 -12.94 -12.37
N ILE A 39 -14.78 -13.69 -12.53
CA ILE A 39 -13.67 -13.76 -11.56
C ILE A 39 -13.25 -12.32 -11.20
N GLY A 40 -13.29 -11.96 -9.90
CA GLY A 40 -13.14 -10.60 -9.39
C GLY A 40 -14.43 -9.93 -8.89
N SER A 41 -15.62 -10.33 -9.32
CA SER A 41 -16.87 -9.68 -8.86
C SER A 41 -17.34 -10.13 -7.45
N ASN A 42 -16.72 -11.16 -6.87
CA ASN A 42 -17.12 -11.80 -5.61
C ASN A 42 -16.05 -11.70 -4.51
N GLY A 43 -15.15 -10.71 -4.57
CA GLY A 43 -14.14 -10.49 -3.52
C GLY A 43 -12.99 -11.51 -3.55
N GLU A 44 -12.71 -12.14 -4.69
CA GLU A 44 -11.61 -13.12 -4.83
C GLU A 44 -10.23 -12.52 -4.51
N PHE A 45 -10.09 -11.20 -4.70
CA PHE A 45 -8.87 -10.48 -4.36
C PHE A 45 -8.89 -9.89 -2.94
N ASP A 46 -9.97 -10.04 -2.16
CA ASP A 46 -10.05 -9.48 -0.81
C ASP A 46 -8.94 -9.99 0.13
N PRO A 47 -8.57 -11.28 0.12
CA PRO A 47 -7.44 -11.75 0.92
C PRO A 47 -6.11 -11.11 0.51
N GLU A 48 -5.91 -10.84 -0.78
CA GLU A 48 -4.72 -10.17 -1.28
C GLU A 48 -4.73 -8.68 -0.93
N ARG A 49 -5.86 -8.00 -1.14
CA ARG A 49 -6.08 -6.59 -0.79
C ARG A 49 -5.80 -6.35 0.69
N GLN A 50 -6.34 -7.20 1.56
CA GLN A 50 -6.15 -7.10 3.00
C GLN A 50 -4.68 -7.22 3.40
N ARG A 51 -3.95 -8.20 2.83
CA ARG A 51 -2.50 -8.36 3.09
C ARG A 51 -1.69 -7.15 2.62
N LEU A 52 -2.05 -6.58 1.48
CA LEU A 52 -1.39 -5.40 0.92
C LEU A 52 -1.63 -4.15 1.78
N ILE A 53 -2.83 -4.00 2.34
CA ILE A 53 -3.16 -2.93 3.31
C ILE A 53 -2.35 -3.12 4.60
N GLU A 54 -2.34 -4.32 5.18
CA GLU A 54 -1.55 -4.61 6.40
C GLU A 54 -0.04 -4.46 6.19
N GLU A 55 0.46 -4.73 4.99
CA GLU A 55 1.85 -4.45 4.63
C GLU A 55 2.11 -2.95 4.50
N THR A 56 1.17 -2.20 3.94
CA THR A 56 1.25 -0.74 3.84
C THR A 56 1.32 -0.09 5.21
N ASP A 57 0.45 -0.48 6.16
CA ASP A 57 0.44 0.08 7.51
C ASP A 57 1.79 -0.14 8.22
N ARG A 58 2.32 -1.37 8.16
CA ARG A 58 3.64 -1.70 8.73
C ARG A 58 4.78 -0.89 8.12
N LEU A 59 4.74 -0.68 6.80
CA LEU A 59 5.76 0.10 6.10
C LEU A 59 5.67 1.59 6.43
N LEU A 60 4.47 2.13 6.62
CA LEU A 60 4.27 3.52 7.03
C LEU A 60 4.72 3.76 8.47
N ASP A 61 4.43 2.82 9.38
CA ASP A 61 4.94 2.85 10.76
C ASP A 61 6.48 2.80 10.78
N GLU A 62 7.07 1.92 9.98
CA GLU A 62 8.52 1.83 9.84
C GLU A 62 9.12 3.12 9.26
N LEU A 63 8.49 3.67 8.23
CA LEU A 63 8.91 4.93 7.63
C LEU A 63 8.86 6.08 8.65
N GLN A 64 7.80 6.15 9.47
CA GLN A 64 7.68 7.13 10.54
C GLN A 64 8.79 6.97 11.59
N GLY A 65 9.14 5.74 11.95
CA GLY A 65 10.24 5.43 12.86
C GLY A 65 11.62 5.85 12.34
N ILE A 66 11.85 5.73 11.02
CA ILE A 66 13.12 6.08 10.37
C ILE A 66 13.24 7.58 10.09
N THR A 67 12.16 8.22 9.62
CA THR A 67 12.17 9.63 9.19
C THR A 67 11.95 10.60 10.35
N GLY A 68 11.49 10.15 11.52
CA GLY A 68 11.32 11.00 12.70
C GLY A 68 10.17 12.00 12.63
N SER A 69 9.51 12.14 11.48
CA SER A 69 8.24 12.82 11.28
C SER A 69 7.72 12.50 9.88
N PRO A 70 6.43 12.18 9.72
CA PRO A 70 5.86 11.99 8.40
C PRO A 70 5.94 13.31 7.62
N LYS A 71 6.36 13.24 6.35
CA LYS A 71 6.40 14.36 5.40
C LYS A 71 5.03 15.02 5.22
N TYR A 72 3.97 14.28 5.52
CA TYR A 72 2.60 14.77 5.59
C TYR A 72 2.12 14.78 7.04
N ARG A 73 1.89 15.97 7.58
CA ARG A 73 0.98 16.17 8.72
C ARG A 73 -0.32 16.75 8.16
N PRO A 74 -1.51 16.25 8.55
CA PRO A 74 -2.73 16.99 8.31
C PRO A 74 -2.61 18.35 9.03
N ALA A 75 -3.00 19.43 8.32
CA ALA A 75 -2.99 20.78 8.87
C ALA A 75 -3.93 20.87 10.10
N PRO A 76 -3.61 21.73 11.08
CA PRO A 76 -4.40 21.89 12.31
C PRO A 76 -5.82 22.40 12.05
#